data_AF-A0A430LXZ6-F1
#
_entry.id   AF-A0A430LXZ6-F1
#
_cell.length_a   1.000
_cell.length_b   1.000
_cell.length_c   1.000
_cell.angle_alpha   90.00
_cell.angle_beta   90.00
_cell.angle_gamma   90.00
#
_symmetry.space_group_name_H-M   'P 1'
#
loop_
_entity.id
_entity.type
_entity.pdbx_description
1 polymer ?
#
loop_
_entity_poly.entity_id
_entity_poly.type
_entity_poly.pdbx_seq_one_letter_code
_entity_poly.pdbx_strand_id
1 'polypeptide(L)'
;MDQHDDFPFPSSALTSEHILPLAGVARETLIEKYCPQSMQQAALVNPLNRDCLARVYLGRRRSPHQPRQVNFSLRNFNLCLDQMVDLGLPVSSYASAIGEALAVIHWAANVDGYDVEFVLGSEASVGSQQQKAPSLQPTQESSWVTDEGRRKTTRIWVPNFNLCTKWEEEIGWEQPEALVEQLVMAFFENDPYYPLPLMDDDLGKQLWSVFRDSYTTKAEEILREKDERLRALPNRFINACIEREQQNIDNGLGRTWTSPTQGVNLPNQLRSVSGVEGKGHTWACQNHSPGQ
;
A
#
# COMPACT_ATOMS: atom_id res chain seq x y z
N MET A 1 4.29 43.79 -30.68
CA MET A 1 4.58 42.41 -31.11
C MET A 1 5.02 41.72 -29.83
N ASP A 2 4.06 41.15 -29.12
CA ASP A 2 4.29 40.56 -27.81
C ASP A 2 4.94 39.20 -28.01
N GLN A 3 6.15 39.06 -27.48
CA GLN A 3 6.85 37.79 -27.39
C GLN A 3 6.13 36.98 -26.30
N HIS A 4 5.50 35.88 -26.70
CA HIS A 4 5.06 34.86 -25.75
C HIS A 4 6.32 34.26 -25.12
N ASP A 5 6.44 34.37 -23.80
CA ASP A 5 7.43 33.65 -23.00
C ASP A 5 7.27 32.15 -23.26
N ASP A 6 8.23 31.56 -23.95
CA ASP A 6 8.33 30.13 -24.17
C ASP A 6 8.45 29.41 -22.83
N PHE A 7 7.67 28.34 -22.66
CA PHE A 7 7.68 27.50 -21.47
C PHE A 7 9.08 26.86 -21.31
N PRO A 8 9.75 26.99 -20.15
CA PRO A 8 11.10 26.45 -19.97
C PRO A 8 11.08 24.92 -20.00
N PHE A 9 11.88 24.32 -20.89
CA PHE A 9 12.11 22.88 -20.94
C PHE A 9 13.43 22.51 -20.25
N PRO A 10 13.48 21.39 -19.48
CA PRO A 10 12.40 20.44 -19.21
C PRO A 10 11.51 20.89 -18.03
N SER A 11 10.19 20.82 -18.22
CA SER A 11 9.18 21.04 -17.17
C SER A 11 8.71 19.70 -16.59
N SER A 12 8.47 19.66 -15.28
CA SER A 12 7.90 18.49 -14.60
C SER A 12 6.47 18.22 -15.09
N ALA A 13 6.18 16.97 -15.45
CA ALA A 13 4.82 16.52 -15.81
C ALA A 13 4.29 15.56 -14.73
N LEU A 14 3.02 15.74 -14.34
CA LEU A 14 2.32 14.79 -13.48
C LEU A 14 1.51 13.83 -14.37
N THR A 15 1.81 12.54 -14.29
CA THR A 15 0.98 11.49 -14.89
C THR A 15 0.17 10.85 -13.78
N SER A 16 -1.15 10.79 -13.94
CA SER A 16 -2.05 10.10 -13.02
C SER A 16 -2.88 9.06 -13.77
N GLU A 17 -3.09 7.93 -13.12
CA GLU A 17 -3.99 6.88 -13.58
C GLU A 17 -5.07 6.66 -12.51
N HIS A 18 -6.30 6.40 -12.95
CA HIS A 18 -7.40 6.09 -12.08
C HIS A 18 -7.55 4.57 -11.95
N ILE A 19 -7.40 4.05 -10.74
CA ILE A 19 -7.67 2.66 -10.41
C ILE A 19 -9.18 2.43 -10.50
N LEU A 20 -9.63 1.58 -11.42
CA LEU A 20 -11.06 1.33 -11.58
C LEU A 20 -11.58 0.42 -10.45
N PRO A 21 -12.86 0.54 -10.06
CA PRO A 21 -13.45 -0.35 -9.07
C PRO A 21 -13.45 -1.82 -9.51
N LEU A 22 -13.49 -2.72 -8.54
CA LEU A 22 -13.72 -4.15 -8.77
C LEU A 22 -15.03 -4.41 -9.52
N ALA A 23 -15.09 -5.53 -10.23
CA ALA A 23 -16.25 -5.92 -11.01
C ALA A 23 -17.52 -6.08 -10.15
N GLY A 24 -18.70 -5.91 -10.77
CA GLY A 24 -19.99 -6.01 -10.07
C GLY A 24 -20.16 -7.31 -9.30
N VAL A 25 -19.73 -8.43 -9.89
CA VAL A 25 -19.75 -9.75 -9.24
C VAL A 25 -18.93 -9.78 -7.94
N ALA A 26 -17.75 -9.14 -7.92
CA ALA A 26 -16.93 -9.05 -6.71
C ALA A 26 -17.64 -8.21 -5.63
N ARG A 27 -18.21 -7.07 -6.02
CA ARG A 27 -19.02 -6.22 -5.11
C ARG A 27 -20.18 -7.00 -4.50
N GLU A 28 -20.97 -7.68 -5.32
CA GLU A 28 -22.13 -8.47 -4.88
C GLU A 28 -21.70 -9.58 -3.92
N THR A 29 -20.65 -10.31 -4.26
CA THR A 29 -20.08 -11.37 -3.42
C THR A 29 -19.62 -10.82 -2.06
N LEU A 30 -18.94 -9.67 -2.03
CA LEU A 30 -18.48 -9.05 -0.79
C LEU A 30 -19.65 -8.60 0.10
N ILE A 31 -20.70 -8.04 -0.49
CA ILE A 31 -21.92 -7.65 0.25
C ILE A 31 -22.62 -8.89 0.80
N GLU A 32 -22.86 -9.90 -0.03
CA GLU A 32 -23.55 -11.12 0.38
C GLU A 32 -22.82 -11.81 1.55
N LYS A 33 -21.50 -12.00 1.43
CA LYS A 33 -20.71 -12.72 2.44
C LYS A 33 -20.47 -11.91 3.71
N TYR A 34 -20.24 -10.61 3.61
CA TYR A 34 -19.67 -9.84 4.74
C TYR A 34 -20.53 -8.69 5.25
N CYS A 35 -21.56 -8.24 4.52
CA CYS A 35 -22.52 -7.26 5.02
C CYS A 35 -23.56 -7.95 5.93
N PRO A 36 -23.99 -7.35 7.05
CA PRO A 36 -25.13 -7.86 7.82
C PRO A 36 -26.38 -8.02 6.94
N GLN A 37 -27.13 -9.12 7.12
CA GLN A 37 -28.28 -9.45 6.25
C GLN A 37 -29.32 -8.31 6.18
N SER A 38 -29.57 -7.62 7.29
CA SER A 38 -30.49 -6.48 7.37
C SER A 38 -30.04 -5.27 6.54
N MET A 39 -28.76 -5.20 6.16
CA MET A 39 -28.16 -4.07 5.45
C MET A 39 -27.79 -4.37 3.99
N GLN A 40 -27.83 -5.63 3.55
CA GLN A 40 -27.38 -6.03 2.22
C GLN A 40 -28.09 -5.26 1.10
N GLN A 41 -29.43 -5.14 1.18
CA GLN A 41 -30.18 -4.41 0.16
C GLN A 41 -29.81 -2.92 0.12
N ALA A 42 -29.63 -2.30 1.29
CA ALA A 42 -29.19 -0.91 1.39
C ALA A 42 -27.76 -0.74 0.84
N ALA A 43 -26.87 -1.70 1.09
CA ALA A 43 -25.50 -1.69 0.57
C ALA A 43 -25.45 -1.86 -0.96
N LEU A 44 -26.31 -2.71 -1.55
CA LEU A 44 -26.38 -2.93 -2.99
C LEU A 44 -26.82 -1.68 -3.77
N VAL A 45 -27.81 -0.95 -3.24
CA VAL A 45 -28.35 0.25 -3.92
C VAL A 45 -27.55 1.52 -3.62
N ASN A 46 -26.66 1.51 -2.63
CA ASN A 46 -25.84 2.67 -2.29
C ASN A 46 -24.81 2.96 -3.40
N PRO A 47 -24.87 4.12 -4.08
CA PRO A 47 -23.93 4.44 -5.17
C PRO A 47 -22.48 4.53 -4.70
N LEU A 48 -22.21 4.86 -3.43
CA LEU A 48 -20.84 4.91 -2.89
C LEU A 48 -20.15 3.53 -2.86
N ASN A 49 -20.92 2.45 -2.84
CA ASN A 49 -20.37 1.09 -2.90
C ASN A 49 -19.96 0.68 -4.31
N ARG A 50 -20.15 1.55 -5.32
CA ARG A 50 -19.62 1.34 -6.67
C ARG A 50 -18.12 1.64 -6.77
N ASP A 51 -17.55 2.40 -5.83
CA ASP A 51 -16.11 2.71 -5.78
C ASP A 51 -15.24 1.48 -5.42
N CYS A 52 -15.86 0.37 -4.97
CA CYS A 52 -15.28 -0.90 -4.53
C CYS A 52 -13.78 -1.14 -4.85
N LEU A 53 -12.90 -0.68 -3.95
CA LEU A 53 -11.48 -1.03 -3.88
C LEU A 53 -11.24 -1.82 -2.59
N ALA A 54 -10.46 -2.89 -2.66
CA ALA A 54 -10.21 -3.76 -1.51
C ALA A 54 -8.74 -3.72 -1.09
N ARG A 55 -8.45 -3.24 0.12
CA ARG A 55 -7.11 -3.25 0.73
C ARG A 55 -6.72 -4.67 1.14
N VAL A 56 -5.60 -5.15 0.62
CA VAL A 56 -5.13 -6.53 0.76
C VAL A 56 -4.28 -6.67 2.01
N TYR A 57 -4.83 -7.25 3.07
CA TYR A 57 -4.08 -7.46 4.31
C TYR A 57 -3.67 -8.91 4.49
N LEU A 58 -2.42 -9.24 4.13
CA LEU A 58 -1.87 -10.58 4.31
C LEU A 58 -1.37 -10.83 5.75
N GLY A 59 -1.04 -9.77 6.49
CA GLY A 59 -0.59 -9.84 7.88
C GLY A 59 -1.73 -9.82 8.90
N ARG A 60 -3.00 -9.74 8.45
CA ARG A 60 -4.15 -9.62 9.35
C ARG A 60 -5.22 -10.66 9.08
N ARG A 61 -5.67 -11.29 10.17
CA ARG A 61 -6.89 -12.11 10.22
C ARG A 61 -7.89 -11.48 11.17
N ARG A 62 -9.16 -11.62 10.84
CA ARG A 62 -10.26 -11.27 11.76
C ARG A 62 -10.38 -12.33 12.84
N SER A 63 -10.87 -11.92 14.01
CA SER A 63 -11.30 -12.91 15.01
C SER A 63 -12.50 -13.68 14.44
N PRO A 64 -12.59 -15.01 14.60
CA PRO A 64 -13.76 -15.78 14.16
C PRO A 64 -15.08 -15.30 14.78
N HIS A 65 -15.00 -14.58 15.91
CA HIS A 65 -16.16 -14.07 16.64
C HIS A 65 -16.37 -12.56 16.39
N GLN A 66 -15.59 -11.95 15.49
CA GLN A 66 -15.74 -10.54 15.18
C GLN A 66 -17.12 -10.29 14.54
N PRO A 67 -17.97 -9.46 15.14
CA PRO A 67 -19.27 -9.16 14.55
C PRO A 67 -19.08 -8.45 13.21
N ARG A 68 -20.00 -8.69 12.28
CA ARG A 68 -20.05 -7.94 11.02
C ARG A 68 -20.20 -6.45 11.35
N GLN A 69 -19.44 -5.60 10.66
CA GLN A 69 -19.46 -4.17 10.92
C GLN A 69 -20.83 -3.58 10.58
N VAL A 70 -21.37 -2.78 11.52
CA VAL A 70 -22.63 -2.07 11.36
C VAL A 70 -22.54 -0.91 10.35
N ASN A 71 -21.33 -0.44 10.04
CA ASN A 71 -21.07 0.60 9.04
C ASN A 71 -20.40 -0.01 7.80
N PHE A 72 -21.08 -0.94 7.14
CA PHE A 72 -20.54 -1.63 5.95
C PHE A 72 -20.35 -0.65 4.79
N SER A 73 -19.13 -0.62 4.23
CA SER A 73 -18.76 0.19 3.07
C SER A 73 -17.78 -0.59 2.20
N LEU A 74 -17.93 -0.49 0.88
CA LEU A 74 -16.95 -1.00 -0.08
C LEU A 74 -15.91 0.05 -0.49
N ARG A 75 -16.04 1.28 -0.01
CA ARG A 75 -14.96 2.27 -0.13
C ARG A 75 -13.84 1.87 0.82
N ASN A 76 -12.65 1.61 0.26
CA ASN A 76 -11.49 1.13 1.00
C ASN A 76 -11.80 -0.11 1.84
N PHE A 77 -12.43 -1.11 1.21
CA PHE A 77 -12.85 -2.33 1.90
C PHE A 77 -11.63 -3.07 2.45
N ASN A 78 -11.63 -3.31 3.75
CA ASN A 78 -10.56 -4.01 4.43
C ASN A 78 -10.66 -5.52 4.18
N LEU A 79 -9.88 -6.06 3.25
CA LEU A 79 -9.90 -7.48 2.87
C LEU A 79 -8.79 -8.24 3.61
N CYS A 80 -9.16 -8.84 4.74
CA CYS A 80 -8.26 -9.63 5.59
C CYS A 80 -7.97 -11.02 5.00
N LEU A 81 -6.89 -11.65 5.44
CA LEU A 81 -6.43 -12.94 4.93
C LEU A 81 -7.48 -14.05 5.06
N ASP A 82 -8.23 -14.12 6.16
CA ASP A 82 -9.31 -15.10 6.34
C ASP A 82 -10.41 -14.94 5.28
N GLN A 83 -10.73 -13.70 4.89
CA GLN A 83 -11.71 -13.42 3.85
C GLN A 83 -11.20 -13.80 2.47
N MET A 84 -9.91 -13.58 2.21
CA MET A 84 -9.31 -13.98 0.94
C MET A 84 -9.31 -15.50 0.77
N VAL A 85 -9.05 -16.25 1.84
CA VAL A 85 -9.14 -17.71 1.84
C VAL A 85 -10.59 -18.17 1.63
N ASP A 86 -11.57 -17.59 2.34
CA ASP A 86 -13.00 -17.92 2.18
C ASP A 86 -13.55 -17.57 0.78
N LEU A 87 -12.95 -16.60 0.09
CA LEU A 87 -13.27 -16.25 -1.29
C LEU A 87 -12.51 -17.11 -2.33
N GLY A 88 -11.58 -17.97 -1.91
CA GLY A 88 -10.75 -18.74 -2.81
C GLY A 88 -9.77 -17.89 -3.64
N LEU A 89 -9.35 -16.74 -3.11
CA LEU A 89 -8.40 -15.84 -3.79
C LEU A 89 -6.96 -16.39 -3.74
N PRO A 90 -6.13 -16.10 -4.75
CA PRO A 90 -4.77 -16.65 -4.86
C PRO A 90 -3.78 -15.92 -3.94
N VAL A 91 -3.92 -16.10 -2.62
CA VAL A 91 -3.14 -15.38 -1.59
C VAL A 91 -1.62 -15.57 -1.72
N SER A 92 -1.15 -16.73 -2.19
CA SER A 92 0.29 -16.93 -2.46
C SER A 92 0.78 -16.09 -3.63
N SER A 93 -0.02 -15.94 -4.69
CA SER A 93 0.33 -15.04 -5.80
C SER A 93 0.33 -13.58 -5.37
N TYR A 94 -0.55 -13.19 -4.44
CA TYR A 94 -0.54 -11.85 -3.85
C TYR A 94 0.71 -11.62 -2.99
N ALA A 95 1.08 -12.58 -2.13
CA ALA A 95 2.32 -12.50 -1.34
C ALA A 95 3.56 -12.36 -2.23
N SER A 96 3.62 -13.12 -3.32
CA SER A 96 4.70 -13.04 -4.29
C SER A 96 4.76 -11.66 -4.97
N ALA A 97 3.65 -11.18 -5.52
CA ALA A 97 3.57 -9.88 -6.17
C ALA A 97 3.90 -8.71 -5.23
N ILE A 98 3.44 -8.76 -3.97
CA ILE A 98 3.76 -7.76 -2.95
C ILE A 98 5.24 -7.80 -2.59
N GLY A 99 5.84 -8.99 -2.49
CA GLY A 99 7.29 -9.15 -2.28
C GLY A 99 8.11 -8.53 -3.40
N GLU A 100 7.76 -8.81 -4.67
CA GLU A 100 8.43 -8.18 -5.82
C GLU A 100 8.25 -6.66 -5.83
N ALA A 101 7.03 -6.18 -5.59
CA ALA A 101 6.74 -4.75 -5.56
C ALA A 101 7.55 -4.03 -4.48
N LEU A 102 7.62 -4.59 -3.25
CA LEU A 102 8.39 -3.99 -2.18
C LEU A 102 9.90 -3.98 -2.50
N ALA A 103 10.43 -5.01 -3.17
CA ALA A 103 11.82 -5.01 -3.62
C ALA A 103 12.08 -3.90 -4.66
N VAL A 104 11.15 -3.64 -5.57
CA VAL A 104 11.24 -2.53 -6.53
C VAL A 104 11.21 -1.18 -5.78
N ILE A 105 10.29 -1.01 -4.83
CA ILE A 105 10.17 0.21 -4.02
C ILE A 105 11.47 0.47 -3.27
N HIS A 106 11.98 -0.54 -2.56
CA HIS A 106 13.21 -0.42 -1.79
C HIS A 106 14.40 -0.17 -2.70
N TRP A 107 14.68 -1.02 -3.69
CA TRP A 107 16.01 -1.10 -4.31
C TRP A 107 16.13 -0.50 -5.71
N ALA A 108 15.02 -0.37 -6.43
CA ALA A 108 15.02 0.27 -7.75
C ALA A 108 14.61 1.73 -7.67
N ALA A 109 13.64 2.05 -6.80
CA ALA A 109 13.19 3.42 -6.57
C ALA A 109 13.93 4.12 -5.42
N ASN A 110 14.71 3.37 -4.62
CA ASN A 110 15.38 3.85 -3.41
C ASN A 110 14.42 4.57 -2.46
N VAL A 111 13.28 3.93 -2.19
CA VAL A 111 12.20 4.46 -1.34
C VAL A 111 11.96 3.51 -0.17
N ASP A 112 11.68 4.04 1.01
CA ASP A 112 11.44 3.23 2.21
C ASP A 112 10.10 2.48 2.25
N GLY A 113 9.14 2.88 1.42
CA GLY A 113 7.81 2.27 1.36
C GLY A 113 6.91 2.64 2.54
N TYR A 114 7.21 3.72 3.26
CA TYR A 114 6.35 4.17 4.36
C TYR A 114 4.98 4.67 3.84
N ASP A 115 3.90 4.20 4.46
CA ASP A 115 2.48 4.47 4.15
C ASP A 115 1.98 3.98 2.77
N VAL A 116 2.76 3.15 2.06
CA VAL A 116 2.27 2.52 0.81
C VAL A 116 1.12 1.56 1.11
N GLU A 117 0.08 1.61 0.28
CA GLU A 117 -1.05 0.69 0.39
C GLU A 117 -1.00 -0.37 -0.71
N PHE A 118 -1.64 -1.53 -0.48
CA PHE A 118 -1.84 -2.54 -1.52
C PHE A 118 -3.33 -2.79 -1.70
N VAL A 119 -3.84 -2.51 -2.91
CA VAL A 119 -5.28 -2.58 -3.20
C VAL A 119 -5.59 -3.45 -4.41
N LEU A 120 -6.66 -4.24 -4.33
CA LEU A 120 -7.29 -4.85 -5.50
C LEU A 120 -8.23 -3.84 -6.15
N GLY A 121 -7.94 -3.57 -7.42
CA GLY A 121 -8.76 -2.76 -8.31
C GLY A 121 -8.80 -3.38 -9.70
N SER A 122 -9.54 -2.77 -10.61
CA SER A 122 -9.61 -3.17 -12.00
C SER A 122 -8.80 -2.23 -12.88
N GLU A 123 -8.35 -2.78 -14.00
CA GLU A 123 -7.86 -2.04 -15.16
C GLU A 123 -8.87 -2.20 -16.31
N ALA A 124 -9.05 -1.18 -17.14
CA ALA A 124 -9.81 -1.33 -18.37
C ALA A 124 -9.01 -2.21 -19.33
N SER A 125 -9.59 -3.33 -19.81
CA SER A 125 -8.94 -4.08 -20.89
C SER A 125 -8.79 -3.17 -22.10
N VAL A 126 -7.55 -2.80 -22.42
CA VAL A 126 -7.20 -2.13 -23.66
C VAL A 126 -7.37 -3.15 -24.78
N GLY A 127 -8.58 -3.22 -25.35
CA GLY A 127 -8.76 -3.88 -26.64
C GLY A 127 -7.99 -3.07 -27.67
N SER A 128 -6.75 -3.46 -27.97
CA SER A 128 -5.91 -3.02 -29.10
C SER A 128 -6.31 -1.67 -29.71
N GLN A 129 -6.26 -0.59 -28.94
CA GLN A 129 -6.28 0.76 -29.47
C GLN A 129 -4.82 1.24 -29.46
N GLN A 130 -4.27 1.38 -30.66
CA GLN A 130 -2.99 2.06 -30.89
C GLN A 130 -2.93 3.32 -30.04
N GLN A 131 -1.84 3.45 -29.28
CA GLN A 131 -1.48 4.67 -28.57
C GLN A 131 -1.39 5.82 -29.58
N LYS A 132 -2.50 6.54 -29.78
CA LYS A 132 -2.48 7.89 -30.34
C LYS A 132 -2.33 8.85 -29.18
N ALA A 133 -1.35 9.75 -29.31
CA ALA A 133 -1.10 10.82 -28.36
C ALA A 133 -2.42 11.56 -28.00
N PRO A 134 -2.62 11.98 -26.75
CA PRO A 134 -3.84 12.65 -26.35
C PRO A 134 -3.95 13.99 -27.08
N SER A 135 -4.99 14.17 -27.87
CA SER A 135 -5.34 15.49 -28.40
C SER A 135 -5.86 16.35 -27.25
N LEU A 136 -5.23 17.50 -27.01
CA LEU A 136 -5.74 18.55 -26.13
C LEU A 136 -7.00 19.16 -26.75
N GLN A 137 -8.13 18.49 -26.62
CA GLN A 137 -9.44 19.08 -26.77
C GLN A 137 -10.15 18.97 -25.42
N PRO A 138 -10.91 20.00 -24.99
CA PRO A 138 -11.72 19.92 -23.79
C PRO A 138 -12.82 18.88 -24.03
N THR A 139 -12.53 17.64 -23.67
CA THR A 139 -13.51 16.56 -23.66
C THR A 139 -14.55 16.93 -22.63
N GLN A 140 -15.75 17.31 -23.10
CA GLN A 140 -16.96 17.25 -22.31
C GLN A 140 -16.97 15.93 -21.56
N GLU A 141 -17.21 16.00 -20.26
CA GLU A 141 -17.34 14.87 -19.35
C GLU A 141 -18.12 13.75 -20.05
N SER A 142 -17.41 12.73 -20.51
CA SER A 142 -18.06 11.55 -21.03
C SER A 142 -18.76 10.92 -19.84
N SER A 143 -20.09 11.12 -19.79
CA SER A 143 -21.03 10.34 -19.02
C SER A 143 -20.43 8.96 -18.75
N TRP A 144 -20.20 8.66 -17.47
CA TRP A 144 -19.74 7.37 -16.97
C TRP A 144 -20.81 6.31 -17.25
N VAL A 145 -21.03 6.03 -18.53
CA VAL A 145 -21.85 4.94 -19.00
C VAL A 145 -21.20 3.70 -18.46
N THR A 146 -22.01 2.94 -17.73
CA THR A 146 -21.78 1.58 -17.30
C THR A 146 -21.18 0.77 -18.44
N ASP A 147 -19.85 0.71 -18.48
CA ASP A 147 -19.10 -0.18 -19.36
C ASP A 147 -19.20 -1.61 -18.77
N GLU A 148 -20.42 -2.14 -18.83
CA GLU A 148 -20.79 -3.49 -18.42
C GLU A 148 -20.31 -4.54 -19.44
N GLY A 149 -19.65 -4.10 -20.52
CA GLY A 149 -19.19 -4.95 -21.63
C GLY A 149 -17.68 -5.15 -21.72
N ARG A 150 -16.83 -4.24 -21.22
CA ARG A 150 -15.37 -4.48 -21.22
C ARG A 150 -14.99 -5.46 -20.12
N ARG A 151 -14.24 -6.50 -20.50
CA ARG A 151 -13.60 -7.44 -19.57
C ARG A 151 -12.66 -6.64 -18.66
N LYS A 152 -13.05 -6.43 -17.41
CA LYS A 152 -12.20 -5.83 -16.38
C LYS A 152 -11.20 -6.88 -15.91
N THR A 153 -9.92 -6.52 -15.87
CA THR A 153 -8.90 -7.39 -15.27
C THR A 153 -8.59 -6.85 -13.89
N THR A 154 -8.73 -7.68 -12.86
CA THR A 154 -8.34 -7.32 -11.50
C THR A 154 -6.82 -7.38 -11.37
N ARG A 155 -6.24 -6.34 -10.75
CA ARG A 155 -4.80 -6.19 -10.49
C ARG A 155 -4.59 -5.77 -9.04
N ILE A 156 -3.40 -6.04 -8.51
CA ILE A 156 -2.89 -5.38 -7.31
C ILE A 156 -2.27 -4.05 -7.75
N TRP A 157 -2.67 -2.98 -7.08
CA TRP A 157 -2.13 -1.64 -7.25
C TRP A 157 -1.42 -1.21 -5.97
N VAL A 158 -0.39 -0.39 -6.12
CA VAL A 158 0.31 0.24 -5.01
C VAL A 158 0.08 1.75 -5.06
N PRO A 159 -0.93 2.28 -4.37
CA PRO A 159 -1.09 3.73 -4.24
C PRO A 159 -0.38 4.27 -2.98
N ASN A 160 -0.51 5.58 -2.80
CA ASN A 160 -0.16 6.31 -1.57
C ASN A 160 1.34 6.34 -1.23
N PHE A 161 2.11 7.06 -2.04
CA PHE A 161 3.55 7.33 -1.79
C PHE A 161 3.79 8.70 -1.11
N ASN A 162 2.77 9.30 -0.50
CA ASN A 162 2.82 10.67 0.02
C ASN A 162 3.71 10.85 1.26
N LEU A 163 3.95 9.79 2.05
CA LEU A 163 4.81 9.82 3.24
C LEU A 163 6.11 9.02 3.07
N CYS A 164 6.36 8.49 1.87
CA CYS A 164 7.59 7.78 1.54
C CYS A 164 8.80 8.71 1.58
N THR A 165 9.91 8.19 2.09
CA THR A 165 11.22 8.87 2.04
C THR A 165 12.12 8.19 1.02
N LYS A 166 12.78 9.00 0.18
CA LYS A 166 13.85 8.52 -0.69
C LYS A 166 15.16 8.41 0.08
N TRP A 167 15.93 7.37 -0.18
CA TRP A 167 17.28 7.18 0.33
C TRP A 167 18.30 7.19 -0.82
N GLU A 168 19.56 7.49 -0.49
CA GLU A 168 20.66 7.54 -1.46
C GLU A 168 21.56 6.32 -1.30
N GLU A 169 22.16 5.82 -2.38
CA GLU A 169 22.99 4.59 -2.33
C GLU A 169 24.18 4.73 -1.38
N GLU A 170 24.68 5.95 -1.23
CA GLU A 170 25.69 6.36 -0.27
C GLU A 170 25.31 5.98 1.17
N ILE A 171 24.04 6.18 1.56
CA ILE A 171 23.53 5.80 2.88
C ILE A 171 23.61 4.28 3.04
N GLY A 172 23.30 3.52 1.99
CA GLY A 172 23.40 2.07 1.98
C GLY A 172 24.83 1.54 2.17
N TRP A 173 25.85 2.36 1.89
CA TRP A 173 27.26 2.01 2.13
C TRP A 173 27.77 2.49 3.47
N GLU A 174 27.46 3.74 3.84
CA GLU A 174 28.01 4.41 5.02
C GLU A 174 27.26 4.02 6.29
N GLN A 175 25.94 3.84 6.20
CA GLN A 175 25.05 3.60 7.33
C GLN A 175 24.03 2.49 7.02
N PRO A 176 24.49 1.29 6.61
CA PRO A 176 23.60 0.20 6.18
C PRO A 176 22.61 -0.22 7.28
N GLU A 177 23.02 -0.18 8.54
CA GLU A 177 22.15 -0.55 9.67
C GLU A 177 21.01 0.45 9.87
N ALA A 178 21.28 1.75 9.72
CA ALA A 178 20.27 2.80 9.83
C ALA A 178 19.26 2.72 8.66
N LEU A 179 19.75 2.44 7.45
CA LEU A 179 18.87 2.20 6.30
C LEU A 179 17.99 0.98 6.54
N VAL A 180 18.56 -0.16 6.96
CA VAL A 180 17.79 -1.37 7.26
C VAL A 180 16.75 -1.10 8.37
N GLU A 181 17.11 -0.39 9.43
CA GLU A 181 16.19 0.00 10.49
C GLU A 181 15.02 0.84 9.97
N GLN A 182 15.29 1.82 9.10
CA GLN A 182 14.25 2.64 8.46
C GLN A 182 13.30 1.78 7.62
N LEU A 183 13.82 0.86 6.80
CA LEU A 183 12.99 -0.04 5.98
C LEU A 183 12.14 -0.96 6.84
N VAL A 184 12.71 -1.52 7.92
CA VAL A 184 11.98 -2.38 8.87
C VAL A 184 10.89 -1.59 9.59
N MET A 185 11.18 -0.36 10.01
CA MET A 185 10.18 0.52 10.61
C MET A 185 9.00 0.74 9.65
N ALA A 186 9.26 1.10 8.40
CA ALA A 186 8.20 1.26 7.40
C ALA A 186 7.40 -0.03 7.17
N PHE A 187 8.05 -1.19 7.17
CA PHE A 187 7.38 -2.48 7.03
C PHE A 187 6.34 -2.74 8.15
N PHE A 188 6.68 -2.44 9.41
CA PHE A 188 5.82 -2.74 10.56
C PHE A 188 4.84 -1.63 10.95
N GLU A 189 5.17 -0.36 10.67
CA GLU A 189 4.28 0.78 10.95
C GLU A 189 3.18 0.94 9.90
N ASN A 190 3.40 0.43 8.69
CA ASN A 190 2.32 0.32 7.71
C ASN A 190 1.18 -0.56 8.26
N ASP A 191 -0.03 -0.32 7.75
CA ASP A 191 -1.11 -1.30 7.88
C ASP A 191 -0.62 -2.70 7.45
N PRO A 192 -1.22 -3.80 7.94
CA PRO A 192 -0.71 -5.18 7.82
C PRO A 192 -0.88 -5.79 6.41
N TYR A 193 -0.36 -5.12 5.39
CA TYR A 193 -0.36 -5.53 3.98
C TYR A 193 0.54 -6.74 3.75
N TYR A 194 1.69 -6.78 4.43
CA TYR A 194 2.69 -7.81 4.28
C TYR A 194 2.37 -9.04 5.13
N PRO A 195 2.72 -10.26 4.68
CA PRO A 195 2.73 -11.42 5.56
C PRO A 195 3.71 -11.19 6.72
N LEU A 196 3.33 -11.54 7.94
CA LEU A 196 4.22 -11.45 9.09
C LEU A 196 5.18 -12.66 9.13
N PRO A 197 6.43 -12.47 9.57
CA PRO A 197 7.32 -13.59 9.88
C PRO A 197 6.80 -14.39 11.08
N LEU A 198 7.39 -15.58 11.29
CA LEU A 198 7.19 -16.39 12.49
C LEU A 198 5.72 -16.76 12.82
N MET A 199 4.83 -16.81 11.82
CA MET A 199 3.46 -17.28 12.02
C MET A 199 3.41 -18.75 12.45
N ASP A 200 2.50 -19.11 13.35
CA ASP A 200 2.38 -20.49 13.87
C ASP A 200 1.70 -21.43 12.88
N ASP A 201 0.77 -20.87 12.10
CA ASP A 201 -0.04 -21.62 11.15
C ASP A 201 0.69 -21.85 9.82
N ASP A 202 0.41 -22.99 9.18
CA ASP A 202 1.11 -23.41 7.96
C ASP A 202 0.93 -22.43 6.80
N LEU A 203 -0.27 -21.84 6.67
CA LEU A 203 -0.52 -20.85 5.64
C LEU A 203 0.31 -19.57 5.88
N GLY A 204 0.37 -19.08 7.10
CA GLY A 204 1.19 -17.93 7.46
C GLY A 204 2.67 -18.15 7.14
N LYS A 205 3.22 -19.32 7.52
CA LYS A 205 4.61 -19.71 7.18
C LYS A 205 4.83 -19.78 5.67
N GLN A 206 3.88 -20.35 4.94
CA GLN A 206 3.95 -20.43 3.49
C GLN A 206 3.95 -19.04 2.85
N LEU A 207 3.05 -18.15 3.27
CA LEU A 207 2.96 -16.79 2.72
C LEU A 207 4.22 -15.98 3.00
N TRP A 208 4.79 -16.08 4.22
CA TRP A 208 6.07 -15.46 4.53
C TRP A 208 7.19 -15.99 3.64
N SER A 209 7.28 -17.31 3.45
CA SER A 209 8.30 -17.89 2.56
C SER A 209 8.15 -17.37 1.14
N VAL A 210 6.94 -17.38 0.57
CA VAL A 210 6.69 -16.92 -0.80
C VAL A 210 7.02 -15.44 -0.96
N PHE A 211 6.63 -14.61 0.02
CA PHE A 211 6.96 -13.18 0.04
C PHE A 211 8.48 -12.97 0.08
N ARG A 212 9.17 -13.61 1.03
CA ARG A 212 10.62 -13.53 1.21
C ARG A 212 11.36 -13.93 -0.06
N ASP A 213 11.01 -15.07 -0.64
CA ASP A 213 11.69 -15.63 -1.80
C ASP A 213 11.50 -14.73 -3.03
N SER A 214 10.29 -14.19 -3.21
CA SER A 214 9.99 -13.24 -4.31
C SER A 214 10.70 -11.90 -4.11
N TYR A 215 10.70 -11.36 -2.88
CA TYR A 215 11.39 -10.11 -2.53
C TYR A 215 12.89 -10.22 -2.76
N THR A 216 13.54 -11.26 -2.22
CA THR A 216 14.98 -11.46 -2.35
C THR A 216 15.41 -11.72 -3.79
N THR A 217 14.69 -12.58 -4.51
CA THR A 217 14.96 -12.84 -5.94
C THR A 217 14.87 -11.55 -6.77
N LYS A 218 13.82 -10.75 -6.55
CA LYS A 218 13.65 -9.48 -7.28
C LYS A 218 14.73 -8.47 -6.92
N ALA A 219 15.09 -8.38 -5.64
CA ALA A 219 16.15 -7.49 -5.18
C ALA A 219 17.52 -7.88 -5.75
N GLU A 220 17.82 -9.18 -5.85
CA GLU A 220 19.03 -9.69 -6.50
C GLU A 220 19.08 -9.31 -7.98
N GLU A 221 17.97 -9.41 -8.72
CA GLU A 221 17.88 -8.94 -10.11
C GLU A 221 18.19 -7.44 -10.22
N ILE A 222 17.57 -6.62 -9.37
CA ILE A 222 17.73 -5.15 -9.39
C ILE A 222 19.17 -4.74 -9.04
N LEU A 223 19.77 -5.38 -8.03
CA LEU A 223 21.07 -5.00 -7.49
C LEU A 223 22.26 -5.71 -8.19
N ARG A 224 21.99 -6.56 -9.19
CA ARG A 224 23.01 -7.37 -9.89
C ARG A 224 24.16 -6.52 -10.44
N GLU A 225 23.83 -5.34 -10.96
CA GLU A 225 24.79 -4.42 -11.59
C GLU A 225 25.21 -3.26 -10.66
N LYS A 226 24.72 -3.27 -9.42
CA LYS A 226 25.04 -2.29 -8.38
C LYS A 226 26.26 -2.72 -7.55
N ASP A 227 26.73 -1.82 -6.70
CA ASP A 227 27.83 -2.07 -5.75
C ASP A 227 27.53 -3.32 -4.89
N GLU A 228 28.55 -4.16 -4.69
CA GLU A 228 28.42 -5.42 -3.95
C GLU A 228 27.94 -5.21 -2.50
N ARG A 229 28.26 -4.06 -1.90
CA ARG A 229 27.85 -3.71 -0.52
C ARG A 229 26.33 -3.63 -0.39
N LEU A 230 25.63 -3.21 -1.45
CA LEU A 230 24.16 -3.12 -1.47
C LEU A 230 23.51 -4.50 -1.59
N ARG A 231 24.17 -5.47 -2.25
CA ARG A 231 23.58 -6.78 -2.56
C ARG A 231 23.27 -7.63 -1.33
N ALA A 232 23.92 -7.34 -0.20
CA ALA A 232 23.65 -8.02 1.07
C ALA A 232 22.43 -7.43 1.82
N LEU A 233 22.05 -6.18 1.55
CA LEU A 233 21.02 -5.46 2.30
C LEU A 233 19.61 -6.09 2.23
N PRO A 234 19.14 -6.66 1.10
CA PRO A 234 17.83 -7.31 1.05
C PRO A 234 17.70 -8.45 2.06
N ASN A 235 18.74 -9.29 2.20
CA ASN A 235 18.75 -10.37 3.18
C ASN A 235 18.86 -9.84 4.62
N ARG A 236 19.62 -8.77 4.86
CA ARG A 236 19.67 -8.10 6.16
C ARG A 236 18.30 -7.56 6.57
N PHE A 237 17.59 -6.92 5.64
CA PHE A 237 16.22 -6.45 5.86
C PHE A 237 15.27 -7.59 6.25
N ILE A 238 15.27 -8.70 5.51
CA ILE A 238 14.44 -9.87 5.83
C ILE A 238 14.76 -10.42 7.23
N ASN A 239 16.04 -10.55 7.58
CA ASN A 239 16.45 -11.05 8.89
C ASN A 239 16.04 -10.09 10.00
N ALA A 240 16.23 -8.78 9.79
CA ALA A 240 15.82 -7.75 10.74
C ALA A 240 14.29 -7.72 10.94
N CYS A 241 13.49 -8.02 9.91
CA CYS A 241 12.05 -8.20 10.07
C CYS A 241 11.71 -9.41 10.96
N ILE A 242 12.41 -10.54 10.81
CA ILE A 242 12.23 -11.73 11.65
C ILE A 242 12.61 -11.41 13.11
N GLU A 243 13.73 -10.73 13.32
CA GLU A 243 14.20 -10.31 14.64
C GLU A 243 13.22 -9.35 15.33
N ARG A 244 12.71 -8.36 14.59
CA ARG A 244 11.69 -7.42 15.11
C ARG A 244 10.41 -8.15 15.52
N GLU A 245 9.95 -9.11 14.73
CA GLU A 245 8.76 -9.88 15.09
C GLU A 245 9.00 -10.81 16.29
N GLN A 246 10.18 -11.40 16.41
CA GLN A 246 10.56 -12.16 17.60
C GLN A 246 10.51 -11.26 18.85
N GLN A 247 11.02 -10.03 18.76
CA GLN A 247 10.93 -9.06 19.86
C GLN A 247 9.47 -8.70 20.21
N ASN A 248 8.59 -8.55 19.22
CA ASN A 248 7.16 -8.32 19.45
C ASN A 248 6.51 -9.48 20.22
N ILE A 249 6.85 -10.71 19.85
CA ILE A 249 6.39 -11.94 20.51
C ILE A 249 6.91 -11.98 21.95
N ASP A 250 8.20 -11.74 22.17
CA ASP A 250 8.83 -11.79 23.49
C ASP A 250 8.28 -10.71 24.43
N ASN A 251 7.93 -9.54 23.89
CA ASN A 251 7.31 -8.44 24.62
C ASN A 251 5.80 -8.62 24.86
N GLY A 252 5.20 -9.72 24.38
CA GLY A 252 3.78 -10.01 24.58
C GLY A 252 2.83 -9.06 23.84
N LEU A 253 3.31 -8.36 22.80
CA LEU A 253 2.48 -7.46 21.99
C LEU A 253 1.48 -8.21 21.09
N GLY A 254 1.55 -9.55 21.08
CA GLY A 254 0.68 -10.42 20.30
C GLY A 254 0.97 -10.33 18.80
N ARG A 255 0.40 -11.26 18.03
CA ARG A 255 0.56 -11.33 16.55
C ARG A 255 -0.57 -10.64 15.79
N THR A 256 -1.42 -9.90 16.51
CA THR A 256 -2.59 -9.24 15.95
C THR A 256 -2.38 -7.75 15.95
N TRP A 257 -2.32 -7.16 14.75
CA TRP A 257 -2.35 -5.71 14.59
C TRP A 257 -3.64 -5.15 15.19
N THR A 258 -3.52 -4.38 16.28
CA THR A 258 -4.58 -3.51 16.79
C THR A 258 -4.40 -2.15 16.15
N SER A 259 -5.39 -1.68 15.39
CA SER A 259 -5.35 -0.35 14.76
C SER A 259 -5.00 0.73 15.78
N PRO A 260 -4.14 1.71 15.43
CA PRO A 260 -3.95 2.92 16.25
C PRO A 260 -5.24 3.74 16.45
N THR A 261 -6.29 3.47 15.67
CA THR A 261 -7.57 4.20 15.70
C THR A 261 -8.62 3.65 16.66
N GLN A 262 -8.31 2.58 17.41
CA GLN A 262 -9.11 2.23 18.59
C GLN A 262 -8.31 2.63 19.82
N GLY A 263 -8.84 3.60 20.58
CA GLY A 263 -8.22 4.11 21.79
C GLY A 263 -7.92 3.00 22.78
N VAL A 264 -6.71 2.46 22.73
CA VAL A 264 -6.13 1.65 23.78
C VAL A 264 -5.24 2.59 24.58
N ASN A 265 -5.60 2.82 25.84
CA ASN A 265 -4.72 3.48 26.80
C ASN A 265 -3.44 2.64 26.93
N LEU A 266 -2.35 3.08 26.32
CA LEU A 266 -1.01 2.60 26.63
C LEU A 266 -0.71 2.90 28.12
N PRO A 267 -0.14 1.95 28.87
CA PRO A 267 0.26 2.19 30.25
C PRO A 267 1.28 3.34 30.34
N ASN A 268 1.03 4.24 31.30
CA ASN A 268 1.80 5.44 31.64
C ASN A 268 3.25 5.13 32.08
N GLN A 269 4.12 4.72 31.16
CA GLN A 269 5.57 4.72 31.38
C GLN A 269 6.28 5.08 30.08
N LEU A 270 6.12 6.32 29.63
CA LEU A 270 7.03 7.10 28.78
C LEU A 270 6.45 8.52 28.65
N ARG A 271 6.30 9.21 29.79
CA ARG A 271 6.00 10.65 29.84
C ARG A 271 7.02 11.34 30.72
N SER A 272 8.10 11.82 30.11
CA SER A 272 8.98 12.91 30.53
C SER A 272 9.95 13.13 29.35
N VAL A 273 10.34 14.30 28.85
CA VAL A 273 10.15 15.73 29.13
C VAL A 273 10.39 16.39 27.78
N SER A 274 9.45 17.15 27.21
CA SER A 274 9.66 18.60 27.04
C SER A 274 8.37 19.27 26.57
N GLY A 275 7.75 20.07 27.44
CA GLY A 275 6.72 21.00 27.04
C GLY A 275 7.34 22.28 26.49
N VAL A 276 6.79 22.79 25.40
CA VAL A 276 6.50 24.22 25.22
C VAL A 276 5.19 24.30 24.43
N GLU A 277 4.16 24.87 25.07
CA GLU A 277 2.90 25.26 24.43
C GLU A 277 3.14 26.39 23.44
N GLY A 278 2.53 26.32 22.25
CA GLY A 278 2.67 27.36 21.23
C GLY A 278 1.61 27.25 20.14
N LYS A 279 0.44 27.82 20.44
CA LYS A 279 -0.60 28.39 19.56
C LYS A 279 -0.39 28.22 18.04
N GLY A 280 -1.44 27.68 17.39
CA GLY A 280 -1.49 27.51 15.95
C GLY A 280 -1.30 28.81 15.16
N HIS A 281 -0.65 28.68 14.01
CA HIS A 281 -0.81 29.55 12.86
C HIS A 281 -0.60 28.75 11.58
N THR A 282 -1.56 28.90 10.68
CA THR A 282 -1.50 28.70 9.24
C THR A 282 -0.20 29.26 8.66
N TRP A 283 0.52 28.44 7.89
CA TRP A 283 1.65 28.90 7.07
C TRP A 283 1.25 28.86 5.60
N ALA A 284 1.02 30.05 5.06
CA ALA A 284 1.05 30.32 3.63
C ALA A 284 2.51 30.48 3.20
N CYS A 285 2.94 29.77 2.16
CA CYS A 285 4.24 29.96 1.54
C CYS A 285 4.27 31.32 0.82
N GLN A 286 5.06 32.27 1.33
CA GLN A 286 5.49 33.45 0.60
C GLN A 286 6.87 33.20 -0.01
N ASN A 287 6.92 33.29 -1.34
CA ASN A 287 8.15 33.27 -2.12
C ASN A 287 9.04 34.47 -1.75
N HIS A 288 10.33 34.21 -1.54
CA HIS A 288 11.37 35.24 -1.57
C HIS A 288 12.37 34.89 -2.67
N SER A 289 12.47 35.77 -3.66
CA SER A 289 13.59 35.82 -4.61
C SER A 289 14.81 36.46 -3.94
N PRO A 290 16.04 36.06 -4.30
CA PRO A 290 17.24 36.73 -3.79
C PRO A 290 17.49 38.05 -4.52
N GLY A 291 17.84 39.07 -3.74
CA GLY A 291 18.13 40.42 -4.21
C GLY A 291 19.51 40.59 -4.85
N GLN A 292 19.61 41.67 -5.63
CA GLN A 292 20.83 42.47 -5.79
C GLN A 292 20.89 43.52 -4.68
#